data_AF-A0A090LFP0-F1
#
_entry.id   AF-A0A090LFP0-F1
#
_cell.length_a   1.000
_cell.length_b   1.000
_cell.length_c   1.000
_cell.angle_alpha   90.00
_cell.angle_beta   90.00
_cell.angle_gamma   90.00
#
_symmetry.space_group_name_H-M   'P 1'
#
loop_
_entity.id
_entity.type
_entity.pdbx_description
1 polymer ?
#
loop_
_entity_poly.entity_id
_entity_poly.type
_entity_poly.pdbx_seq_one_letter_code
_entity_poly.pdbx_strand_id
1 'polypeptide(L)'
;METDGSVLFLHQRCNFLQKIAIHLAVENEKLKSKNVELLERRINKEMREISFGNKVNLDQSIKRNICKNKKCMKTLTSESIGIKLKTNSKKQHFIIRKCKSCNFSTKYLLKK
;
A
#
# COMPACT_ATOMS: atom_id res chain seq x y z
N MET A 1 -10.10 30.82 5.97
CA MET A 1 -10.54 29.42 6.14
C MET A 1 -10.88 28.88 4.75
N GLU A 2 -9.93 28.21 4.08
CA GLU A 2 -10.09 27.65 2.72
C GLU A 2 -9.43 26.25 2.61
N THR A 3 -9.29 25.54 3.73
CA THR A 3 -8.47 24.33 3.80
C THR A 3 -9.21 23.05 3.42
N ASP A 4 -10.54 22.99 3.56
CA ASP A 4 -11.28 21.73 3.44
C ASP A 4 -11.41 21.20 2.00
N GLY A 5 -11.58 22.10 1.01
CA GLY A 5 -11.68 21.70 -0.40
C GLY A 5 -10.37 21.10 -0.95
N SER A 6 -9.22 21.64 -0.53
CA SER A 6 -7.91 21.16 -0.96
C SER A 6 -7.60 19.76 -0.44
N VAL A 7 -7.94 19.48 0.82
CA VAL A 7 -7.74 18.17 1.46
C VAL A 7 -8.64 17.12 0.80
N LEU A 8 -9.91 17.46 0.53
CA LEU A 8 -10.85 16.56 -0.15
C LEU A 8 -10.36 16.15 -1.54
N PHE A 9 -9.84 17.10 -2.32
CA PHE A 9 -9.27 16.83 -3.65
C PHE A 9 -8.06 15.89 -3.57
N LEU A 10 -7.17 16.09 -2.59
CA LEU A 10 -6.01 15.21 -2.39
C LEU A 10 -6.43 13.78 -2.02
N HIS A 11 -7.48 13.62 -1.22
CA HIS A 11 -8.06 12.30 -0.93
C HIS A 11 -8.59 11.62 -2.20
N GLN A 12 -9.37 12.33 -3.02
CA GLN A 12 -9.90 11.81 -4.28
C GLN A 12 -8.77 11.39 -5.23
N ARG A 13 -7.73 12.24 -5.35
CA ARG A 13 -6.54 11.94 -6.16
C ARG A 13 -5.84 10.67 -5.67
N CYS A 14 -5.60 10.52 -4.37
CA CYS A 14 -4.97 9.31 -3.86
C CYS A 14 -5.84 8.06 -4.04
N ASN A 15 -7.17 8.16 -3.90
CA ASN A 15 -8.08 7.06 -4.18
C ASN A 15 -8.03 6.64 -5.66
N PHE A 16 -8.00 7.61 -6.58
CA PHE A 16 -7.87 7.35 -8.01
C PHE A 16 -6.53 6.68 -8.35
N LEU A 17 -5.41 7.25 -7.87
CA LEU A 17 -4.07 6.69 -8.08
C LEU A 17 -3.96 5.27 -7.52
N GLN A 18 -4.57 4.98 -6.36
CA GLN A 18 -4.58 3.64 -5.79
C GLN A 18 -5.29 2.64 -6.72
N LYS A 19 -6.45 2.99 -7.28
CA LYS A 19 -7.18 2.11 -8.21
C LYS A 19 -6.32 1.76 -9.43
N ILE A 20 -5.63 2.75 -9.99
CA ILE A 20 -4.70 2.54 -11.10
C ILE A 20 -3.54 1.62 -10.66
N ALA A 21 -2.92 1.89 -9.52
CA ALA A 21 -1.81 1.08 -9.02
C ALA A 21 -2.20 -0.38 -8.76
N ILE A 22 -3.42 -0.63 -8.29
CA ILE A 22 -3.97 -1.99 -8.14
C ILE A 22 -4.17 -2.64 -9.50
N HIS A 23 -4.81 -1.95 -10.44
CA HIS A 23 -5.03 -2.48 -11.79
C HIS A 23 -3.72 -2.86 -12.48
N LEU A 24 -2.73 -1.95 -12.47
CA LEU A 24 -1.40 -2.22 -13.04
C LEU A 24 -0.72 -3.40 -12.35
N ALA A 25 -0.81 -3.51 -11.02
CA ALA A 25 -0.20 -4.61 -10.28
C ALA A 25 -0.80 -5.97 -10.67
N VAL A 26 -2.13 -6.05 -10.77
CA VAL A 26 -2.86 -7.28 -11.16
C VAL A 26 -2.55 -7.66 -12.60
N GLU A 27 -2.59 -6.71 -13.54
CA GLU A 27 -2.22 -6.98 -14.94
C GLU A 27 -0.77 -7.46 -15.05
N ASN A 28 0.12 -6.89 -14.23
CA ASN A 28 1.53 -7.23 -14.27
C ASN A 28 1.88 -8.60 -13.67
N GLU A 29 0.97 -9.24 -12.95
CA GLU A 29 1.13 -10.65 -12.53
C GLU A 29 1.17 -11.57 -13.76
N LYS A 30 0.41 -11.22 -14.80
CA LYS A 30 0.36 -11.95 -16.07
C LYS A 30 1.48 -11.49 -17.02
N LEU A 31 1.57 -10.18 -17.22
CA LEU A 31 2.49 -9.59 -18.21
C LEU A 31 3.97 -9.67 -17.80
N LYS A 32 4.26 -9.63 -16.49
CA LYS A 32 5.63 -9.62 -15.94
C LYS A 32 6.53 -8.54 -16.56
N SER A 33 5.94 -7.41 -16.93
CA SER A 33 6.63 -6.26 -17.52
C SER A 33 7.31 -5.40 -16.46
N LYS A 34 8.60 -5.13 -16.67
CA LYS A 34 9.37 -4.21 -15.82
C LYS A 34 8.84 -2.78 -15.89
N ASN A 35 8.37 -2.34 -17.06
CA ASN A 35 7.88 -0.97 -17.25
C ASN A 35 6.58 -0.74 -16.48
N VAL A 36 5.67 -1.72 -16.52
CA VAL A 36 4.42 -1.67 -15.75
C VAL A 36 4.71 -1.66 -14.23
N GLU A 37 5.67 -2.47 -13.77
CA GLU A 37 6.11 -2.43 -12.37
C GLU A 37 6.68 -1.05 -11.97
N LEU A 38 7.54 -0.46 -12.80
CA LEU A 38 8.13 0.85 -12.49
C LEU A 38 7.08 1.96 -12.43
N LEU A 39 6.09 1.94 -13.33
CA LEU A 39 4.97 2.88 -13.31
C LEU A 39 4.13 2.73 -12.03
N GLU A 40 3.76 1.50 -11.69
CA GLU A 40 3.02 1.18 -10.47
C GLU A 40 3.76 1.67 -9.20
N ARG A 41 5.07 1.41 -9.11
CA ARG A 41 5.91 1.90 -8.00
C ARG A 41 6.01 3.42 -7.96
N ARG A 42 6.05 4.10 -9.12
CA ARG A 42 6.07 5.56 -9.20
C ARG A 42 4.77 6.15 -8.64
N ILE A 43 3.62 5.59 -9.03
CA ILE A 43 2.31 6.00 -8.52
C ILE A 43 2.25 5.83 -6.99
N ASN A 44 2.72 4.69 -6.47
CA ASN A 44 2.78 4.46 -5.03
C ASN A 44 3.69 5.45 -4.28
N LYS A 45 4.80 5.86 -4.90
CA LYS A 45 5.68 6.90 -4.35
C LYS A 45 4.99 8.27 -4.31
N GLU A 46 4.28 8.63 -5.38
CA GLU A 46 3.53 9.88 -5.46
C GLU A 46 2.41 9.98 -4.41
N MET A 47 1.61 8.91 -4.23
CA MET A 47 0.60 8.87 -3.16
C MET A 47 1.21 9.08 -1.77
N ARG A 48 2.41 8.54 -1.55
CA ARG A 48 3.14 8.74 -0.29
C ARG A 48 3.61 10.19 -0.16
N GLU A 49 4.16 10.79 -1.19
CA GLU A 49 4.57 12.20 -1.19
C GLU A 49 3.38 13.13 -0.90
N ILE A 50 2.21 12.86 -1.50
CA ILE A 50 0.97 13.60 -1.20
C ILE A 50 0.59 13.46 0.28
N SER A 51 0.57 12.23 0.81
CA SER A 51 0.18 11.98 2.21
C SER A 51 1.12 12.64 3.21
N PHE A 52 2.44 12.52 3.03
CA PHE A 52 3.43 13.09 3.94
C PHE A 52 3.57 14.61 3.79
N GLY A 53 3.58 15.12 2.56
CA GLY A 53 3.75 16.55 2.27
C GLY A 53 2.57 17.40 2.72
N ASN A 54 1.34 16.88 2.58
CA ASN A 54 0.11 17.62 2.88
C ASN A 54 -0.55 17.21 4.21
N LYS A 55 0.10 16.34 5.00
CA LYS A 55 -0.45 15.75 6.23
C LYS A 55 -1.82 15.07 6.02
N VAL A 56 -2.07 14.57 4.80
CA VAL A 56 -3.32 13.88 4.44
C VAL A 56 -3.28 12.44 4.95
N ASN A 57 -4.26 12.09 5.78
CA ASN A 57 -4.38 10.74 6.32
C ASN A 57 -5.05 9.80 5.31
N LEU A 58 -4.25 9.09 4.50
CA LEU A 58 -4.81 8.07 3.61
C LEU A 58 -5.53 6.97 4.40
N ASP A 59 -6.57 6.43 3.78
CA ASP A 59 -7.32 5.31 4.30
C ASP A 59 -6.41 4.09 4.55
N GLN A 60 -6.75 3.33 5.60
CA GLN A 60 -5.91 2.20 6.01
C GLN A 60 -5.82 1.11 4.93
N SER A 61 -6.85 0.90 4.13
CA SER A 61 -6.83 -0.06 3.01
C SER A 61 -5.73 0.29 2.01
N ILE A 62 -5.60 1.58 1.64
CA ILE A 62 -4.53 2.11 0.79
C ILE A 62 -3.18 1.84 1.41
N LYS A 63 -3.02 2.27 2.67
CA LYS A 63 -1.75 2.13 3.38
C LYS A 63 -1.35 0.67 3.50
N ARG A 64 -2.28 -0.26 3.69
CA ARG A 64 -1.99 -1.68 3.87
C ARG A 64 -1.65 -2.40 2.56
N ASN A 65 -2.11 -1.88 1.41
CA ASN A 65 -1.87 -2.45 0.09
C ASN A 65 -0.56 -1.98 -0.55
N ILE A 66 0.22 -1.11 0.10
CA ILE A 66 1.52 -0.66 -0.40
C ILE A 66 2.63 -1.21 0.50
N CYS A 67 3.68 -1.77 -0.12
CA CYS A 67 4.85 -2.23 0.61
C CYS A 67 5.53 -1.08 1.36
N LYS A 68 5.75 -1.25 2.66
CA LYS A 68 6.34 -0.22 3.54
C LYS A 68 7.86 -0.06 3.40
N ASN A 69 8.52 -0.95 2.66
CA ASN A 69 9.92 -0.76 2.30
C ASN A 69 10.03 0.39 1.29
N LYS A 70 10.69 1.49 1.70
CA LYS A 70 10.85 2.72 0.90
C LYS A 70 11.52 2.47 -0.46
N LYS A 71 12.34 1.42 -0.60
CA LYS A 71 12.97 1.03 -1.87
C LYS A 71 12.04 0.22 -2.78
N CYS A 72 11.10 -0.54 -2.21
CA CYS A 72 10.19 -1.40 -2.95
C CYS A 72 8.97 -0.62 -3.43
N MET A 73 8.16 -0.09 -2.50
CA MET A 73 6.91 0.64 -2.80
C MET A 73 5.96 -0.09 -3.76
N LYS A 74 6.05 -1.42 -3.86
CA LYS A 74 5.18 -2.24 -4.71
C LYS A 74 3.79 -2.38 -4.09
N THR A 75 2.75 -2.41 -4.93
CA THR A 75 1.38 -2.77 -4.56
C THR A 75 1.35 -4.25 -4.20
N LEU A 76 0.73 -4.56 -3.07
CA LEU A 76 0.62 -5.88 -2.49
C LEU A 76 -0.76 -6.48 -2.82
N THR A 77 -0.78 -7.23 -3.91
CA THR A 77 -1.85 -8.14 -4.35
C THR A 77 -1.81 -9.48 -3.61
N SER A 78 -2.78 -10.36 -3.88
CA SER A 78 -2.79 -11.74 -3.36
C SER A 78 -1.55 -12.53 -3.77
N GLU A 79 -1.09 -12.39 -5.02
CA GLU A 79 0.08 -13.13 -5.50
C GLU A 79 1.40 -12.57 -4.97
N SER A 80 1.49 -11.26 -4.78
CA SER A 80 2.73 -10.60 -4.35
C SER A 80 2.92 -10.57 -2.83
N ILE A 81 1.98 -11.11 -2.06
CA ILE A 81 2.01 -11.09 -0.60
C ILE A 81 1.94 -12.48 0.04
N GLY A 82 2.73 -12.68 1.09
CA GLY A 82 2.58 -13.79 2.02
C GLY A 82 1.84 -13.34 3.28
N ILE A 83 0.85 -14.09 3.72
CA ILE A 83 0.09 -13.81 4.95
C ILE A 83 0.34 -14.93 5.95
N LYS A 84 0.70 -14.58 7.19
CA LYS A 84 0.83 -15.53 8.30
C LYS A 84 0.10 -15.00 9.52
N LEU A 85 -0.69 -15.87 10.16
CA LEU A 85 -1.26 -15.59 11.47
C LEU A 85 -0.25 -15.99 12.55
N LYS A 86 -0.09 -15.14 13.57
CA LYS A 86 0.72 -15.44 14.75
C LYS A 86 0.02 -14.99 16.02
N THR A 87 0.17 -15.76 17.08
CA THR A 87 -0.28 -15.40 18.43
C THR A 87 0.96 -15.25 19.31
N ASN A 88 1.01 -14.21 20.15
CA ASN A 88 2.10 -14.04 21.11
C ASN A 88 1.78 -14.72 22.46
N SER A 89 2.76 -14.71 23.37
CA SER A 89 2.59 -15.22 24.74
C SER A 89 1.48 -14.52 25.52
N LYS A 90 1.15 -13.26 25.18
CA LYS A 90 0.04 -12.48 25.76
C LYS A 90 -1.33 -12.78 25.12
N LYS A 91 -1.47 -13.86 24.35
CA LYS A 91 -2.69 -14.24 23.61
C LYS A 91 -3.21 -13.16 22.65
N GLN A 92 -2.35 -12.25 22.20
CA GLN A 92 -2.70 -11.27 21.16
C GLN A 92 -2.48 -11.88 19.78
N HIS A 93 -3.48 -11.75 18.90
CA HIS A 93 -3.45 -12.27 17.55
C HIS A 93 -2.95 -11.21 16.56
N PHE A 94 -2.11 -11.61 15.62
CA PHE A 94 -1.54 -10.73 14.63
C PHE A 94 -1.60 -11.34 13.24
N ILE A 95 -1.81 -10.48 12.24
CA ILE A 95 -1.53 -10.79 10.84
C ILE A 95 -0.15 -10.23 10.50
N ILE A 96 0.74 -11.10 10.02
CA ILE A 96 2.01 -10.72 9.41
C ILE A 96 1.84 -10.79 7.90
N ARG A 97 1.98 -9.63 7.25
CA ARG A 97 1.98 -9.48 5.79
C ARG A 97 3.44 -9.31 5.32
N LYS A 98 3.93 -10.23 4.50
CA LYS A 98 5.28 -10.20 3.93
C LYS A 98 5.22 -9.92 2.42
N CYS A 99 5.94 -8.92 1.96
CA CYS A 99 6.11 -8.67 0.52
C CYS A 99 7.02 -9.74 -0.07
N LYS A 100 6.57 -10.49 -1.08
CA LYS A 100 7.38 -11.56 -1.72
C LYS A 100 8.56 -10.98 -2.53
N SER A 101 8.42 -9.76 -3.06
CA SER A 101 9.46 -9.11 -3.87
C SER A 101 10.68 -8.67 -3.05
N CYS A 102 10.48 -8.10 -1.86
CA CYS A 102 11.59 -7.55 -1.06
C CYS A 102 11.72 -8.15 0.35
N ASN A 103 10.93 -9.19 0.66
CA ASN A 103 10.88 -9.86 1.97
C ASN A 103 10.50 -9.00 3.17
N PHE A 104 10.17 -7.71 2.97
CA PHE A 104 9.76 -6.82 4.05
C PHE A 104 8.45 -7.29 4.68
N SER A 105 8.42 -7.35 6.01
CA SER A 105 7.26 -7.83 6.78
C SER A 105 6.63 -6.71 7.59
N THR A 106 5.30 -6.61 7.54
CA THR A 106 4.51 -5.69 8.36
C THR A 106 3.56 -6.47 9.24
N LYS A 107 3.46 -6.09 10.52
CA LYS A 107 2.65 -6.76 11.54
C LYS A 107 1.44 -5.89 11.87
N TYR A 108 0.25 -6.49 11.83
CA TYR A 108 -1.02 -5.85 12.19
C TYR A 108 -1.66 -6.61 13.33
N LEU A 109 -2.01 -5.91 14.42
CA LEU A 109 -2.77 -6.49 15.53
C LEU A 109 -4.21 -6.72 15.08
N LEU A 110 -4.72 -7.92 15.30
CA LEU A 110 -6.14 -8.22 15.19
C LEU A 110 -6.80 -7.74 16.48
N LYS A 111 -7.63 -6.71 16.37
CA LYS A 111 -8.51 -6.31 17.47
C LYS A 111 -9.61 -7.38 17.62
N LYS A 112 -9.98 -7.67 18.87
CA LYS A 112 -11.13 -8.51 19.19
C LYS A 112 -12.42 -7.80 18.80
#